data_AF-A0A6P0YWK3-F1
#
_entry.id   AF-A0A6P0YWK3-F1
#
_cell.length_a   1.000
_cell.length_b   1.000
_cell.length_c   1.000
_cell.angle_alpha   90.00
_cell.angle_beta   90.00
_cell.angle_gamma   90.00
#
_symmetry.space_group_name_H-M   'P 1'
#
loop_
_entity.id
_entity.type
_entity.pdbx_description
1 polymer ?
#
loop_
_entity_poly.entity_id
_entity_poly.type
_entity_poly.pdbx_seq_one_letter_code
_entity_poly.pdbx_strand_id
1 'polypeptide(L)' 'QYWQQPLTVQGFLNRVTQRYAYHTVVNETTKQGFQIAQEQKAENGAIRLVLQRWSA' A
#
# COMPACT_ATOMS: atom_id res chain seq x y z
N GLN A 1 -16.20 -32.40 -5.76
CA GLN A 1 -15.69 -31.15 -6.36
C GLN A 1 -15.23 -30.24 -5.24
N TYR A 2 -13.92 -29.96 -5.14
CA TYR A 2 -13.41 -29.02 -4.13
C TYR A 2 -13.79 -27.60 -4.54
N TRP A 3 -14.31 -26.82 -3.60
CA TRP A 3 -14.64 -25.40 -3.76
C TRP A 3 -13.53 -24.65 -4.51
N GLN A 4 -13.87 -24.02 -5.62
CA GLN A 4 -12.97 -23.13 -6.36
C GLN A 4 -12.78 -21.84 -5.56
N GLN A 5 -11.82 -21.85 -4.61
CA GLN A 5 -11.45 -20.61 -3.93
C GLN A 5 -10.70 -19.70 -4.92
N PRO A 6 -11.16 -18.45 -5.13
CA PRO A 6 -10.56 -17.54 -6.10
C PRO A 6 -9.21 -16.97 -5.65
N LEU A 7 -8.78 -17.23 -4.42
CA LEU A 7 -7.57 -16.66 -3.82
C LEU A 7 -6.71 -17.77 -3.21
N THR A 8 -5.47 -17.88 -3.67
CA THR A 8 -4.48 -18.77 -3.04
C THR A 8 -4.04 -18.20 -1.69
N VAL A 9 -3.55 -19.05 -0.80
CA VAL A 9 -2.93 -18.61 0.47
C VAL A 9 -1.85 -17.56 0.22
N GLN A 10 -1.00 -17.77 -0.78
CA GLN A 10 0.03 -16.81 -1.17
C GLN A 10 -0.57 -15.47 -1.63
N GLY A 11 -1.65 -15.51 -2.42
CA GLY A 11 -2.36 -14.31 -2.86
C GLY A 11 -2.97 -13.53 -1.70
N PHE A 12 -3.46 -14.22 -0.68
CA PHE A 12 -3.93 -13.60 0.57
C PHE A 12 -2.78 -12.94 1.32
N LEU A 13 -1.69 -13.66 1.58
CA LEU A 13 -0.52 -13.13 2.30
C LEU A 13 0.07 -11.92 1.58
N ASN A 14 0.21 -11.99 0.25
CA ASN A 14 0.70 -10.87 -0.56
C ASN A 14 -0.15 -9.59 -0.38
N ARG A 15 -1.49 -9.72 -0.32
CA ARG A 15 -2.40 -8.58 -0.10
C ARG A 15 -2.24 -7.98 1.30
N VAL A 16 -2.14 -8.83 2.33
CA VAL A 16 -1.92 -8.39 3.71
C VAL A 16 -0.58 -7.67 3.84
N THR A 17 0.49 -8.27 3.33
CA THR A 17 1.84 -7.69 3.35
C THR A 17 1.90 -6.36 2.62
N GLN A 18 1.27 -6.26 1.43
CA GLN A 18 1.19 -4.99 0.70
C GLN A 18 0.50 -3.91 1.54
N ARG A 19 -0.63 -4.22 2.18
CA ARG A 19 -1.39 -3.24 2.96
C ARG A 19 -0.63 -2.81 4.22
N TYR A 20 0.08 -3.74 4.85
CA TYR A 20 0.97 -3.43 5.96
C TYR A 20 2.09 -2.48 5.53
N ALA A 21 2.82 -2.80 4.44
CA ALA A 21 3.90 -1.96 3.94
C ALA A 21 3.43 -0.54 3.59
N TYR A 22 2.26 -0.42 2.94
CA TYR A 22 1.62 0.87 2.67
C TYR A 22 1.44 1.69 3.96
N HIS A 23 0.80 1.11 4.99
CA HIS A 23 0.51 1.83 6.23
C HIS A 23 1.77 2.19 7.00
N THR A 24 2.78 1.32 6.99
CA THR A 24 4.08 1.62 7.59
C THR A 24 4.70 2.86 6.95
N VAL A 25 4.76 2.91 5.61
CA VAL A 25 5.31 4.08 4.89
C VAL A 25 4.52 5.34 5.21
N VAL A 26 3.18 5.30 5.13
CA VAL A 26 2.34 6.47 5.41
C VAL A 26 2.52 6.96 6.84
N ASN A 27 2.51 6.05 7.82
CA ASN A 27 2.65 6.44 9.22
C ASN A 27 4.04 7.03 9.51
N GLU A 28 5.12 6.41 9.03
CA GLU A 28 6.48 6.91 9.27
C GLU A 28 6.75 8.25 8.57
N THR A 29 6.20 8.45 7.38
CA THR A 29 6.37 9.70 6.63
C THR A 29 5.51 10.83 7.23
N THR A 30 4.33 10.51 7.73
CA THR A 30 3.47 11.46 8.47
C THR A 30 4.16 11.96 9.73
N LYS A 31 4.80 11.07 10.52
CA LYS A 31 5.61 11.46 11.69
C LYS A 31 6.74 12.43 11.34
N GLN A 32 7.28 12.34 10.12
CA GLN A 32 8.31 13.23 9.60
C GLN A 32 7.76 14.54 8.99
N GLY A 33 6.44 14.76 9.08
CA GLY A 33 5.78 15.98 8.58
C GLY A 33 5.50 15.96 7.08
N PHE A 34 5.60 14.81 6.42
CA PHE A 34 5.14 14.67 5.04
C PHE A 34 3.62 14.42 5.00
N GLN A 35 3.01 14.84 3.91
CA GLN A 35 1.62 14.58 3.57
C GLN A 35 1.55 13.91 2.20
N ILE A 36 0.53 13.06 1.98
CA ILE A 36 0.31 12.44 0.68
C ILE A 36 -0.19 13.51 -0.29
N ALA A 37 0.58 13.75 -1.36
CA ALA A 37 0.19 14.60 -2.47
C ALA A 37 -0.60 13.82 -3.53
N GLN A 38 -0.23 12.55 -3.75
CA GLN A 38 -0.87 11.69 -4.73
C GLN A 38 -0.71 10.21 -4.36
N GLU A 39 -1.76 9.44 -4.60
CA GLU A 39 -1.76 7.97 -4.57
C GLU A 39 -2.25 7.44 -5.92
N GLN A 40 -1.53 6.47 -6.49
CA GLN A 40 -1.98 5.76 -7.68
C GLN A 40 -1.81 4.25 -7.48
N LYS A 41 -2.84 3.50 -7.86
CA LYS A 41 -2.78 2.05 -7.94
C LYS A 41 -2.66 1.62 -9.39
N ALA A 42 -1.56 0.95 -9.73
CA ALA A 42 -1.34 0.39 -11.05
C ALA A 42 -2.20 -0.87 -11.25
N GLU A 43 -2.48 -1.20 -12.51
CA GLU A 43 -3.27 -2.38 -12.90
C GLU A 43 -2.65 -3.69 -12.40
N ASN A 44 -1.32 -3.75 -12.31
CA ASN A 44 -0.58 -4.88 -11.75
C ASN A 44 -0.60 -4.95 -10.21
N GLY A 45 -1.31 -4.03 -9.55
CA GLY A 45 -1.46 -3.97 -8.10
C GLY A 45 -0.39 -3.16 -7.38
N ALA A 46 0.64 -2.62 -8.05
CA ALA A 46 1.61 -1.74 -7.40
C ALA A 46 0.96 -0.43 -6.91
N ILE A 47 1.45 0.11 -5.80
CA ILE A 47 0.98 1.38 -5.23
C ILE A 47 2.11 2.40 -5.33
N ARG A 48 1.86 3.52 -6.00
CA ARG A 48 2.79 4.65 -6.08
C ARG A 48 2.28 5.78 -5.18
N LEU A 49 3.16 6.26 -4.31
CA LEU A 49 2.91 7.39 -3.42
C LEU A 49 3.83 8.56 -3.78
N VAL A 50 3.25 9.76 -3.90
CA VAL A 50 3.97 11.02 -3.95
C VAL A 50 3.73 11.75 -2.64
N LEU A 51 4.81 12.11 -1.95
CA LEU A 51 4.78 12.76 -0.65
C LEU A 51 5.33 14.17 -0.78
N GLN A 52 4.73 15.11 -0.05
CA GLN A 52 5.16 16.51 0.00
C GLN A 52 5.28 16.98 1.44
N ARG A 53 6.18 17.93 1.67
CA ARG A 53 6.35 18.60 2.96
C ARG A 53 6.53 20.09 2.71
N TRP A 54 5.81 20.91 3.46
CA TRP A 54 5.97 22.36 3.40
C TRP A 54 7.22 22.78 4.18
N SER A 55 8.08 23.57 3.55
CA SER A 55 9.11 24.36 4.23
C SER A 55 8.56 25.77 4.43
N ALA A 56 8.55 26.24 5.67
CA ALA A 56 8.22 27.62 6.02
C ALA A 56 9.30 28.59 5.52
#